data_AF-A0A2X2V0D3-F1
#
_entry.id   AF-A0A2X2V0D3-F1
#
_cell.length_a   1.000
_cell.length_b   1.000
_cell.length_c   1.000
_cell.angle_alpha   90.00
_cell.angle_beta   90.00
_cell.angle_gamma   90.00
#
_symmetry.space_group_name_H-M   'P 1'
#
loop_
_entity.id
_entity.type
_entity.pdbx_description
1 polymer ?
#
loop_
_entity_poly.entity_id
_entity_poly.type
_entity_poly.pdbx_seq_one_letter_code
_entity_poly.pdbx_strand_id
1 'polypeptide(L)'
;MYKFAHSVIDAGADIVLGHGPHVTRAVEVYNRKFIAYSMGNFNTYGHFNLQGVNGIAPLLDIKIDRKGNFLYANVISVKQTKVKGLKLDNDCKVFNEMKRLTHLDFPETPLHFVNNQILIKTTEQTDNKLITNN
;
A
#
# COMPACT_ATOMS: atom_id res chain seq x y z
N MET A 1 2.75 -5.34 -15.68
CA MET A 1 2.84 -5.87 -14.29
C MET A 1 1.48 -6.38 -13.80
N TYR A 2 0.38 -5.65 -13.98
CA TYR A 2 -0.98 -6.06 -13.57
C TYR A 2 -1.34 -7.50 -13.95
N LYS A 3 -1.22 -7.86 -15.23
CA LYS A 3 -1.47 -9.23 -15.71
C LYS A 3 -0.69 -10.30 -14.95
N PHE A 4 0.59 -10.05 -14.65
CA PHE A 4 1.41 -11.00 -13.90
C PHE A 4 0.90 -11.15 -12.46
N ALA A 5 0.64 -10.04 -11.76
CA ALA A 5 0.14 -10.08 -10.39
C ALA A 5 -1.23 -10.76 -10.30
N HIS A 6 -2.14 -10.45 -11.22
CA HIS A 6 -3.45 -11.11 -11.31
C HIS A 6 -3.32 -12.61 -11.59
N SER A 7 -2.48 -13.02 -12.55
CA SER A 7 -2.23 -14.45 -12.81
C SER A 7 -1.66 -15.20 -11.61
N VAL A 8 -0.84 -14.55 -10.77
CA VAL A 8 -0.34 -15.15 -9.53
C VAL A 8 -1.47 -15.34 -8.51
N ILE A 9 -2.38 -14.38 -8.37
CA ILE A 9 -3.59 -14.53 -7.56
C ILE A 9 -4.50 -15.63 -8.11
N ASP A 10 -4.74 -15.66 -9.41
CA ASP A 10 -5.58 -16.66 -10.09
C ASP A 10 -5.01 -18.08 -9.93
N ALA A 11 -3.68 -18.20 -9.84
CA ALA A 11 -2.99 -19.44 -9.55
C ALA A 11 -3.08 -19.89 -8.07
N GLY A 12 -3.70 -19.09 -7.20
CA GLY A 12 -4.00 -19.45 -5.81
C GLY A 12 -3.17 -18.70 -4.75
N ALA A 13 -2.42 -17.66 -5.11
CA ALA A 13 -1.73 -16.85 -4.11
C ALA A 13 -2.71 -15.99 -3.29
N ASP A 14 -2.45 -15.86 -1.99
CA ASP A 14 -3.26 -15.02 -1.10
C ASP A 14 -2.79 -13.55 -1.07
N ILE A 15 -1.51 -13.30 -1.33
CA ILE A 15 -0.89 -11.98 -1.33
C ILE A 15 0.21 -11.94 -2.40
N VAL A 16 0.35 -10.82 -3.10
CA VAL A 16 1.49 -10.53 -3.99
C VAL A 16 2.26 -9.32 -3.47
N LEU A 17 3.56 -9.49 -3.21
CA LEU A 17 4.46 -8.44 -2.76
C LEU A 17 5.56 -8.20 -3.80
N GLY A 18 5.43 -7.10 -4.53
CA GLY A 18 6.34 -6.70 -5.60
C GLY A 18 7.50 -5.83 -5.13
N HIS A 19 8.59 -5.91 -5.89
CA HIS A 19 9.76 -5.04 -5.77
C HIS A 19 10.40 -4.85 -7.16
N GLY A 20 11.32 -3.89 -7.30
CA GLY A 20 12.05 -3.70 -8.57
C GLY A 20 12.32 -2.24 -8.96
N PRO A 21 11.31 -1.37 -9.11
CA PRO A 21 11.50 0.00 -9.60
C PRO A 21 12.19 0.94 -8.58
N HIS A 22 12.66 0.44 -7.44
CA HIS A 22 13.30 1.21 -6.37
C HIS A 22 12.47 2.36 -5.80
N VAL A 23 11.15 2.36 -6.06
CA VAL A 23 10.17 3.30 -5.54
C VAL A 23 8.92 2.57 -5.12
N THR A 24 8.20 3.13 -4.16
CA THR A 24 6.88 2.60 -3.79
C THR A 24 5.87 2.82 -4.93
N ARG A 25 4.99 1.85 -5.16
CA ARG A 25 3.91 1.91 -6.16
C ARG A 25 2.54 1.65 -5.53
N ALA A 26 1.51 1.74 -6.36
CA ALA A 26 0.12 1.47 -5.97
C ALA A 26 -0.05 0.10 -5.31
N VAL A 27 -1.12 -0.02 -4.53
CA VAL A 27 -1.65 -1.29 -4.01
C VAL A 27 -3.04 -1.54 -4.59
N GLU A 28 -3.45 -2.79 -4.61
CA GLU A 28 -4.74 -3.21 -5.15
C GLU A 28 -5.34 -4.32 -4.29
N VAL A 29 -6.66 -4.44 -4.33
CA VAL A 29 -7.35 -5.66 -3.92
C VAL A 29 -7.98 -6.28 -5.17
N TYR A 30 -7.46 -7.43 -5.59
CA TYR A 30 -7.93 -8.18 -6.74
C TYR A 30 -8.42 -9.55 -6.28
N ASN A 31 -9.65 -9.94 -6.65
CA ASN A 31 -10.30 -11.16 -6.16
C ASN A 31 -10.22 -11.32 -4.61
N ARG A 32 -10.42 -10.20 -3.90
CA ARG A 32 -10.31 -10.09 -2.43
C ARG A 32 -8.89 -10.32 -1.87
N LYS A 33 -7.86 -10.42 -2.71
CA LYS A 33 -6.45 -10.62 -2.32
C LYS A 33 -5.65 -9.34 -2.43
N PHE A 34 -4.69 -9.15 -1.53
CA PHE A 34 -3.89 -7.93 -1.47
C PHE A 34 -2.68 -8.00 -2.41
N ILE A 35 -2.46 -6.93 -3.18
CA ILE A 35 -1.31 -6.78 -4.07
C ILE A 35 -0.59 -5.48 -3.74
N ALA A 36 0.72 -5.54 -3.50
CA ALA A 36 1.60 -4.38 -3.51
C ALA A 36 2.51 -4.44 -4.73
N TYR A 37 2.37 -3.48 -5.65
CA TYR A 37 3.13 -3.52 -6.91
C TYR A 37 4.61 -3.16 -6.74
N SER A 38 4.93 -2.32 -5.76
CA SER A 38 6.30 -2.13 -5.32
C SER A 38 6.35 -1.49 -3.94
N MET A 39 7.26 -1.96 -3.09
CA MET A 39 7.46 -1.41 -1.75
C MET A 39 8.65 -0.43 -1.67
N GLY A 40 9.36 -0.16 -2.78
CA GLY A 40 10.49 0.78 -2.79
C GLY A 40 11.65 0.41 -1.86
N ASN A 41 12.61 1.32 -1.68
CA ASN A 41 13.83 1.00 -0.94
C ASN A 41 13.61 1.07 0.59
N PHE A 42 13.54 -0.10 1.24
CA PHE A 42 13.46 -0.18 2.70
C PHE A 42 14.83 0.09 3.36
N ASN A 43 15.80 -0.79 3.17
CA ASN A 43 17.14 -0.64 3.72
C ASN A 43 18.19 -1.10 2.72
N THR A 44 18.68 -0.18 1.91
CA THR A 44 19.61 -0.43 0.80
C THR A 44 21.00 0.13 1.08
N TYR A 45 22.03 -0.41 0.43
CA TYR A 45 23.42 0.03 0.58
C TYR A 45 24.06 0.31 -0.79
N GLY A 46 25.14 1.09 -0.82
CA GLY A 46 25.86 1.40 -2.06
C GLY A 46 25.24 2.56 -2.86
N HIS A 47 25.12 2.38 -4.17
CA HIS A 47 24.88 3.47 -5.13
C HIS A 47 23.39 3.81 -5.37
N PHE A 48 22.47 3.32 -4.53
CA PHE A 48 21.05 3.65 -4.69
C PHE A 48 20.78 5.15 -4.51
N ASN A 49 19.92 5.68 -5.38
CA ASN A 49 19.37 7.01 -5.22
C ASN A 49 18.29 6.96 -4.13
N LEU A 50 18.49 7.73 -3.05
CA LEU A 50 17.57 7.83 -1.91
C LEU A 50 16.93 9.22 -1.80
N GLN A 51 16.99 10.03 -2.85
CA GLN A 51 16.34 11.34 -2.85
C GLN A 51 14.85 11.22 -3.17
N GLY A 52 14.03 12.05 -2.51
CA GLY A 52 12.59 12.12 -2.75
C GLY A 52 11.87 10.78 -2.51
N VAL A 53 11.03 10.38 -3.47
CA VAL A 53 10.21 9.16 -3.39
C VAL A 53 11.02 7.86 -3.37
N ASN A 54 12.29 7.90 -3.78
CA ASN A 54 13.16 6.72 -3.76
C ASN A 54 13.71 6.41 -2.36
N GLY A 55 13.65 7.40 -1.45
CA GLY A 55 14.11 7.27 -0.08
C GLY A 55 12.98 6.94 0.91
N ILE A 56 11.76 6.69 0.45
CA ILE A 56 10.62 6.34 1.31
C ILE A 56 10.08 4.96 0.94
N ALA A 57 9.69 4.20 1.96
CA ALA A 57 9.16 2.85 1.80
C ALA A 57 8.13 2.55 2.91
N PRO A 58 7.14 1.69 2.66
CA PRO A 58 6.24 1.23 3.69
C PRO A 58 6.82 -0.03 4.35
N LEU A 59 6.59 -0.17 5.65
CA LEU A 59 6.51 -1.47 6.29
C LEU A 59 5.02 -1.81 6.43
N LEU A 60 4.58 -2.88 5.76
CA LEU A 60 3.19 -3.27 5.69
C LEU A 60 2.90 -4.38 6.72
N ASP A 61 2.03 -4.08 7.66
CA ASP A 61 1.42 -5.07 8.55
C ASP A 61 0.05 -5.43 7.97
N ILE A 62 -0.04 -6.60 7.33
CA ILE A 62 -1.19 -7.00 6.51
C ILE A 62 -1.99 -8.06 7.25
N LYS A 63 -3.29 -7.81 7.42
CA LYS A 63 -4.23 -8.75 8.00
C LYS A 63 -5.09 -9.39 6.92
N ILE A 64 -5.14 -10.73 6.94
CA ILE A 64 -6.00 -11.56 6.10
C ILE A 64 -6.84 -12.53 6.94
N ASP A 65 -7.95 -13.01 6.39
CA ASP A 65 -8.75 -14.10 6.99
C ASP A 65 -8.19 -15.49 6.65
N ARG A 66 -8.85 -16.55 7.15
CA ARG A 66 -8.43 -17.96 6.90
C ARG A 66 -8.56 -18.41 5.45
N LYS A 67 -9.34 -17.68 4.62
CA LYS A 67 -9.47 -17.91 3.19
C LYS A 67 -8.50 -17.04 2.40
N GLY A 68 -7.61 -16.32 3.07
CA GLY A 68 -6.65 -15.39 2.51
C GLY A 68 -7.27 -14.10 1.96
N ASN A 69 -8.49 -13.76 2.34
CA ASN A 69 -9.08 -12.48 1.94
C ASN A 69 -8.45 -11.34 2.74
N PHE A 70 -8.12 -10.25 2.07
CA PHE A 70 -7.65 -9.02 2.67
C PHE A 70 -8.69 -8.42 3.61
N LEU A 71 -8.25 -8.01 4.80
CA LEU A 71 -9.08 -7.32 5.79
C LEU A 71 -8.63 -5.86 5.92
N TYR A 72 -7.35 -5.65 6.25
CA TYR A 72 -6.74 -4.33 6.34
C TYR A 72 -5.21 -4.42 6.29
N ALA A 73 -4.54 -3.29 6.07
CA ALA A 73 -3.11 -3.17 6.28
C ALA A 73 -2.77 -1.89 7.05
N ASN A 74 -1.92 -1.98 8.06
CA ASN A 74 -1.29 -0.82 8.67
C ASN A 74 -0.02 -0.46 7.87
N VAL A 75 0.19 0.83 7.65
CA VAL A 75 1.34 1.36 6.91
C VAL A 75 2.25 2.12 7.87
N ILE A 76 3.35 1.48 8.23
CA ILE A 76 4.40 2.14 9.00
C ILE A 76 5.33 2.81 7.99
N SER A 77 5.28 4.14 7.97
CA SER A 77 6.09 4.93 7.03
C SER A 77 7.54 4.98 7.48
N VAL A 78 8.46 4.61 6.60
CA VAL A 78 9.90 4.74 6.84
C VAL A 78 10.56 5.57 5.76
N LYS A 79 11.68 6.20 6.12
CA LYS A 79 12.57 6.88 5.20
C LYS A 79 14.00 6.46 5.43
N GLN A 80 14.73 6.30 4.34
CA GLN A 80 16.14 6.02 4.34
C GLN A 80 16.91 7.21 3.77
N THR A 81 18.00 7.60 4.43
CA THR A 81 18.96 8.56 3.88
C THR A 81 20.35 7.97 3.94
N LYS A 82 21.26 8.42 3.05
CA LYS A 82 22.66 7.96 3.06
C LYS A 82 23.37 8.25 4.38
N VAL A 83 23.04 9.39 5.03
CA VAL A 83 23.74 9.85 6.24
C VAL A 83 23.18 9.21 7.51
N LYS A 84 21.85 9.14 7.65
CA LYS A 84 21.19 8.72 8.89
C LYS A 84 20.67 7.28 8.85
N GLY A 85 20.82 6.59 7.73
CA GLY A 85 20.27 5.24 7.53
C GLY A 85 18.74 5.24 7.51
N LEU A 86 18.17 4.08 7.86
CA LEU A 86 16.73 3.85 7.95
C LEU A 86 16.15 4.48 9.23
N LYS A 87 15.02 5.19 9.10
CA LYS A 87 14.27 5.79 10.21
C LYS A 87 12.78 5.76 9.95
N LEU A 88 12.00 5.88 11.02
CA LEU A 88 10.57 6.20 10.91
C LEU A 88 10.38 7.56 10.21
N ASP A 89 9.33 7.65 9.41
CA ASP A 89 8.91 8.87 8.73
C ASP A 89 7.60 9.39 9.33
N ASN A 90 7.73 10.32 10.30
CA ASN A 90 6.58 10.94 10.97
C ASN A 90 5.68 11.74 10.02
N ASP A 91 6.20 12.16 8.86
CA ASP A 91 5.44 12.89 7.83
C ASP A 91 4.53 11.96 7.01
N CYS A 92 4.60 10.64 7.23
CA CYS A 92 3.80 9.63 6.56
C CYS A 92 3.85 9.72 5.03
N LYS A 93 5.02 10.06 4.45
CA LYS A 93 5.12 10.40 3.02
C LYS A 93 4.77 9.22 2.13
N VAL A 94 5.23 8.03 2.48
CA VAL A 94 4.94 6.84 1.66
C VAL A 94 3.47 6.47 1.71
N PHE A 95 2.79 6.65 2.84
CA PHE A 95 1.36 6.41 2.94
C PHE A 95 0.58 7.33 2.00
N ASN A 96 0.92 8.63 2.00
CA ASN A 96 0.30 9.61 1.10
C ASN A 96 0.61 9.31 -0.38
N GLU A 97 1.83 8.87 -0.67
CA GLU A 97 2.23 8.51 -2.03
C GLU A 97 1.53 7.23 -2.52
N MET A 98 1.43 6.20 -1.67
CA MET A 98 0.66 5.00 -1.94
C MET A 98 -0.80 5.32 -2.21
N LYS A 99 -1.42 6.18 -1.37
CA LYS A 99 -2.78 6.67 -1.57
C LYS A 99 -2.92 7.33 -2.94
N ARG A 100 -2.05 8.28 -3.27
CA ARG A 100 -2.07 9.02 -4.54
C ARG A 100 -1.93 8.08 -5.74
N LEU A 101 -0.91 7.22 -5.75
CA LEU A 101 -0.64 6.28 -6.83
C LEU A 101 -1.76 5.25 -6.99
N THR A 102 -2.33 4.76 -5.88
CA THR A 102 -3.45 3.82 -5.91
C THR A 102 -4.68 4.42 -6.57
N HIS A 103 -5.04 5.68 -6.27
CA HIS A 103 -6.19 6.33 -6.91
C HIS A 103 -5.91 6.71 -8.38
N LEU A 104 -4.65 6.95 -8.75
CA LEU A 104 -4.28 7.23 -10.14
C LEU A 104 -4.29 5.97 -11.00
N ASP A 105 -3.70 4.88 -10.50
CA ASP A 105 -3.58 3.62 -11.23
C ASP A 105 -4.91 2.83 -11.20
N PHE A 106 -5.70 2.98 -10.12
CA PHE A 106 -6.99 2.29 -9.90
C PHE A 106 -8.08 3.27 -9.41
N PRO A 107 -8.68 4.08 -10.30
CA PRO A 107 -9.69 5.07 -9.91
C PRO A 107 -10.92 4.48 -9.21
N GLU A 108 -11.28 3.24 -9.54
CA GLU A 108 -12.42 2.51 -8.98
C GLU A 108 -12.05 1.63 -7.78
N THR A 109 -10.86 1.83 -7.19
CA THR A 109 -10.38 1.02 -6.08
C THR A 109 -11.36 0.99 -4.90
N PRO A 110 -11.66 -0.18 -4.32
CA PRO A 110 -12.44 -0.27 -3.10
C PRO A 110 -11.64 0.13 -1.87
N LEU A 111 -10.34 0.42 -2.02
CA LEU A 111 -9.45 0.75 -0.92
C LEU A 111 -9.72 2.15 -0.36
N HIS A 112 -9.76 2.24 0.96
CA HIS A 112 -9.87 3.47 1.71
C HIS A 112 -8.62 3.69 2.57
N PHE A 113 -8.03 4.88 2.49
CA PHE A 113 -6.80 5.25 3.17
C PHE A 113 -7.12 6.26 4.28
N VAL A 114 -7.01 5.83 5.54
CA VAL A 114 -7.32 6.63 6.74
C VAL A 114 -6.37 6.26 7.88
N ASN A 115 -5.88 7.25 8.65
CA ASN A 115 -5.06 7.05 9.85
C ASN A 115 -3.88 6.06 9.67
N ASN A 116 -3.12 6.18 8.57
CA ASN A 116 -2.03 5.25 8.22
C ASN A 116 -2.47 3.79 8.05
N GLN A 117 -3.74 3.57 7.75
CA GLN A 117 -4.34 2.26 7.51
C GLN A 117 -5.00 2.22 6.13
N ILE A 118 -4.94 1.05 5.50
CA ILE A 118 -5.60 0.71 4.25
C ILE A 118 -6.71 -0.28 4.58
N LEU A 119 -7.94 0.09 4.23
CA LEU A 119 -9.17 -0.65 4.50
C LEU A 119 -9.90 -0.94 3.19
N ILE A 120 -10.82 -1.91 3.20
CA ILE A 120 -11.84 -2.02 2.15
C ILE A 120 -13.04 -1.17 2.58
N LYS A 121 -13.59 -0.34 1.68
CA LYS A 121 -14.88 0.33 1.91
C LYS A 121 -15.96 -0.74 2.13
N THR A 122 -16.49 -0.85 3.33
CA THR A 122 -17.73 -1.57 3.60
C THR A 122 -18.92 -0.68 3.25
N THR A 123 -19.95 -1.28 2.68
CA THR A 123 -21.19 -0.62 2.23
C THR A 123 -21.94 0.09 3.35
N GLU A 124 -21.58 -0.13 4.62
CA GLU A 124 -22.21 0.46 5.81
C GLU A 124 -21.79 1.91 6.11
N GLN A 125 -20.74 2.44 5.47
CA GLN A 125 -20.31 3.84 5.69
C GLN A 125 -21.11 4.88 4.88
N THR A 126 -21.99 4.44 3.98
CA THR A 126 -22.82 5.33 3.16
C THR A 126 -24.06 5.85 3.87
N ASP A 127 -24.57 5.13 4.88
CA ASP A 127 -25.86 5.47 5.51
C ASP A 127 -25.75 6.44 6.69
N ASN A 128 -24.59 6.52 7.35
CA ASN A 128 -24.39 7.40 8.51
C ASN A 128 -24.21 8.89 8.17
N LYS A 129 -24.19 9.27 6.88
CA LYS A 129 -24.09 10.67 6.46
C LYS A 129 -25.45 11.33 6.16
N LEU A 130 -26.54 10.56 6.16
CA LEU A 130 -27.89 11.05 5.89
C LEU A 130 -28.70 11.38 7.17
N ILE A 131 -28.22 11.02 8.37
CA ILE A 131 -29.00 11.11 9.61
C ILE A 131 -28.67 12.37 10.45
N THR A 132 -27.58 13.10 10.15
CA THR A 132 -27.17 14.28 10.96
C THR A 132 -27.58 15.64 10.38
N ASN A 133 -28.40 15.67 9.32
CA ASN A 133 -28.95 16.90 8.78
C ASN A 133 -30.48 16.89 8.94
N ASN A 134 -30.97 17.05 10.16
CA ASN A 134 -32.32 17.51 10.49
C ASN A 134 -32.29 18.31 11.78
#